data_AF-A0A0U3HR39-F1
#
_entry.id   AF-A0A0U3HR39-F1
#
_cell.length_a   1.000
_cell.length_b   1.000
_cell.length_c   1.000
_cell.angle_alpha   90.00
_cell.angle_beta   90.00
_cell.angle_gamma   90.00
#
_symmetry.space_group_name_H-M   'P 1'
#
loop_
_entity.id
_entity.type
_entity.pdbx_description
1 polymer ?
#
loop_
_entity_poly.entity_id
_entity_poly.type
_entity_poly.pdbx_seq_one_letter_code
_entity_poly.pdbx_strand_id
1 'polypeptide(L)'
;KANWESGDPKKQVRCIYVAIGQKGSTIASVRQSLEESGAMEYTTIVASPASDSAGFKYIAPYTGSAIGQHWMYHGKHVLIVFDDLSKQAEAYRSISLLLRRPPGREAYPGDVFYLHSRLLERCAKVSDDLGGGSMTGLPIVETKANDVSAYIPTNVISITDGQIFLQSDLFNANQRPAVDVGISVSRVGGAAQTKALKKVSGTLKISLAQYRSL
;
A
#
# COMPACT_ATOMS: atom_id res chain seq x y z
N LYS A 1 1.61 17.71 7.53
CA LYS A 1 1.50 19.19 7.50
C LYS A 1 2.78 19.88 7.99
N ALA A 2 3.15 19.84 9.27
CA ALA A 2 4.37 20.50 9.77
C ALA A 2 5.68 20.18 8.99
N ASN A 3 5.93 18.92 8.65
CA ASN A 3 7.08 18.55 7.82
C ASN A 3 7.01 19.13 6.40
N TRP A 4 5.80 19.25 5.83
CA TRP A 4 5.59 19.86 4.51
C TRP A 4 5.88 21.37 4.56
N GLU A 5 5.27 22.06 5.54
CA GLU A 5 5.41 23.51 5.74
C GLU A 5 6.84 23.94 6.10
N SER A 6 7.67 23.03 6.61
CA SER A 6 9.07 23.33 6.93
C SER A 6 9.93 23.70 5.72
N GLY A 7 9.50 23.36 4.49
CA GLY A 7 10.28 23.58 3.26
C GLY A 7 11.51 22.68 3.10
N ASP A 8 11.88 21.89 4.10
CA ASP A 8 13.06 21.01 4.08
C ASP A 8 12.80 19.74 3.24
N PRO A 9 13.43 19.58 2.06
CA PRO A 9 13.16 18.45 1.19
C PRO A 9 13.48 17.08 1.80
N LYS A 10 14.32 17.04 2.85
CA LYS A 10 14.67 15.80 3.56
C LYS A 10 13.59 15.35 4.55
N LYS A 11 12.67 16.25 4.91
CA LYS A 11 11.53 15.97 5.80
C LYS A 11 10.20 15.91 5.05
N GLN A 12 10.11 16.64 3.94
CA GLN A 12 8.93 16.66 3.09
C GLN A 12 8.67 15.29 2.46
N VAL A 13 7.43 14.82 2.57
CA VAL A 13 6.96 13.60 1.90
C VAL A 13 5.91 13.98 0.88
N ARG A 14 6.10 13.55 -0.36
CA ARG A 14 5.11 13.66 -1.44
C ARG A 14 4.26 12.41 -1.48
N CYS A 15 2.96 12.54 -1.72
CA CYS A 15 2.03 11.42 -1.67
C CYS A 15 1.46 11.11 -3.05
N ILE A 16 1.25 9.83 -3.33
CA ILE A 16 0.56 9.32 -4.51
C ILE A 16 -0.50 8.34 -4.04
N TYR A 17 -1.77 8.63 -4.33
CA TYR A 17 -2.88 7.72 -4.07
C TYR A 17 -3.36 7.14 -5.40
N VAL A 18 -3.15 5.83 -5.59
CA VAL A 18 -3.55 5.11 -6.80
C VAL A 18 -4.86 4.39 -6.54
N ALA A 19 -5.95 4.91 -7.08
CA ALA A 19 -7.28 4.31 -6.98
C ALA A 19 -7.54 3.37 -8.16
N ILE A 20 -7.59 2.06 -7.89
CA ILE A 20 -7.75 1.00 -8.88
C ILE A 20 -9.15 0.39 -8.73
N GLY A 21 -9.99 0.56 -9.74
CA GLY A 21 -11.33 -0.02 -9.77
C GLY A 21 -12.27 0.51 -8.68
N GLN A 22 -11.96 1.66 -8.08
CA GLN A 22 -12.82 2.31 -7.09
C GLN A 22 -14.01 3.00 -7.77
N LYS A 23 -15.09 3.23 -7.03
CA LYS A 23 -16.22 4.04 -7.52
C LYS A 23 -15.78 5.50 -7.63
N GLY A 24 -16.24 6.20 -8.68
CA GLY A 24 -15.91 7.61 -8.88
C GLY A 24 -16.29 8.50 -7.68
N SER A 25 -17.42 8.21 -7.03
CA SER A 25 -17.86 8.91 -5.81
C SER A 25 -16.92 8.68 -4.61
N THR A 26 -16.37 7.48 -4.46
CA THR A 26 -15.37 7.17 -3.42
C THR A 26 -14.08 7.97 -3.66
N ILE A 27 -13.61 8.03 -4.90
CA ILE A 27 -12.42 8.82 -5.26
C ILE A 27 -12.67 10.32 -5.00
N ALA A 28 -13.84 10.83 -5.36
CA ALA A 28 -14.21 12.21 -5.10
C ALA A 28 -14.26 12.51 -3.59
N SER A 29 -14.80 11.60 -2.78
CA SER A 29 -14.81 11.73 -1.32
C SER A 29 -13.39 11.76 -0.74
N VAL A 30 -12.50 10.87 -1.19
CA VAL A 30 -11.09 10.88 -0.77
C VAL A 30 -10.41 12.20 -1.16
N ARG A 31 -10.61 12.67 -2.39
CA ARG A 31 -10.10 13.97 -2.84
C ARG A 31 -10.59 15.10 -1.92
N GLN A 32 -11.88 15.15 -1.64
CA GLN A 32 -12.46 16.17 -0.77
C GLN A 32 -11.83 16.14 0.63
N SER A 33 -11.69 14.97 1.24
CA SER A 33 -11.03 14.84 2.55
C SER A 33 -9.57 15.29 2.53
N LEU A 34 -8.86 15.05 1.42
CA LEU A 34 -7.49 15.53 1.22
C LEU A 34 -7.44 17.05 1.05
N GLU A 35 -8.40 17.66 0.35
CA GLU A 35 -8.52 19.11 0.18
C GLU A 35 -8.82 19.80 1.52
N GLU A 36 -9.82 19.31 2.26
CA GLU A 36 -10.20 19.82 3.58
C GLU A 36 -9.04 19.75 4.59
N SER A 37 -8.19 18.73 4.46
CA SER A 37 -7.00 18.54 5.30
C SER A 37 -5.76 19.32 4.80
N GLY A 38 -5.83 19.99 3.64
CA GLY A 38 -4.70 20.67 3.00
C GLY A 38 -3.63 19.71 2.43
N ALA A 39 -3.96 18.43 2.25
CA ALA A 39 -3.02 17.40 1.77
C ALA A 39 -2.88 17.40 0.23
N MET A 40 -3.82 18.01 -0.49
CA MET A 40 -3.75 18.09 -1.96
C MET A 40 -2.58 18.91 -2.49
N GLU A 41 -1.95 19.77 -1.67
CA GLU A 41 -0.74 20.51 -2.06
C GLU A 41 0.44 19.58 -2.42
N TYR A 42 0.46 18.38 -1.85
CA TYR A 42 1.55 17.41 -2.00
C TYR A 42 1.08 16.01 -2.38
N THR A 43 -0.21 15.86 -2.73
CA THR A 43 -0.80 14.56 -3.08
C THR A 43 -1.23 14.53 -4.54
N THR A 44 -0.79 13.52 -5.27
CA THR A 44 -1.29 13.21 -6.62
C THR A 44 -2.22 12.01 -6.55
N ILE A 45 -3.37 12.08 -7.23
CA ILE A 45 -4.29 10.95 -7.35
C ILE A 45 -4.18 10.38 -8.76
N VAL A 46 -3.84 9.09 -8.87
CA VAL A 46 -3.93 8.33 -10.12
C VAL A 46 -5.23 7.53 -10.06
N ALA A 47 -6.23 7.98 -10.81
CA ALA A 47 -7.56 7.37 -10.80
C ALA A 47 -7.76 6.47 -12.02
N SER A 48 -8.08 5.20 -11.77
CA SER A 48 -8.71 4.31 -12.75
C SER A 48 -10.01 3.76 -12.17
N PRO A 49 -11.13 4.49 -12.29
CA PRO A 49 -12.41 4.09 -11.72
C PRO A 49 -12.92 2.75 -12.27
N ALA A 50 -13.89 2.15 -11.57
CA ALA A 50 -14.50 0.87 -11.95
C ALA A 50 -15.05 0.85 -13.40
N SER A 51 -15.53 2.00 -13.88
CA SER A 51 -16.06 2.21 -15.24
C SER A 51 -15.00 2.07 -16.34
N ASP A 52 -13.72 2.20 -16.02
CA ASP A 52 -12.65 2.13 -17.00
C ASP A 52 -12.37 0.69 -17.44
N SER A 53 -11.70 0.58 -18.58
CA SER A 53 -11.22 -0.71 -19.11
C SER A 53 -10.29 -1.42 -18.13
N ALA A 54 -10.19 -2.75 -18.27
CA ALA A 54 -9.21 -3.54 -17.51
C ALA A 54 -7.76 -3.06 -17.74
N GLY A 55 -7.47 -2.52 -18.93
CA GLY A 55 -6.14 -1.99 -19.26
C GLY A 55 -5.72 -0.82 -18.38
N PHE A 56 -6.63 0.12 -18.10
CA PHE A 56 -6.35 1.24 -17.20
C PHE A 56 -6.15 0.77 -15.75
N LYS A 57 -7.01 -0.15 -15.28
CA LYS A 57 -6.89 -0.73 -13.93
C LYS A 57 -5.57 -1.48 -13.76
N TYR A 58 -5.12 -2.20 -14.79
CA TYR A 58 -3.83 -2.89 -14.81
C TYR A 58 -2.63 -1.90 -14.75
N ILE A 59 -2.67 -0.81 -15.52
CA ILE A 59 -1.51 0.09 -15.67
C ILE A 59 -1.40 1.15 -14.57
N ALA A 60 -2.51 1.54 -13.93
CA ALA A 60 -2.56 2.64 -12.97
C ALA A 60 -1.49 2.54 -11.85
N PRO A 61 -1.23 1.37 -11.23
CA PRO A 61 -0.16 1.23 -10.25
C PRO A 61 1.23 1.51 -10.82
N TYR A 62 1.51 1.06 -12.04
CA TYR A 62 2.79 1.31 -12.69
C TYR A 62 2.99 2.80 -13.01
N THR A 63 1.92 3.49 -13.41
CA THR A 63 1.92 4.95 -13.62
C THR A 63 2.20 5.69 -12.31
N GLY A 64 1.51 5.33 -11.22
CA GLY A 64 1.79 5.90 -9.89
C GLY A 64 3.23 5.68 -9.46
N SER A 65 3.76 4.47 -9.62
CA SER A 65 5.16 4.17 -9.32
C SER A 65 6.14 4.95 -10.18
N ALA A 66 5.82 5.23 -11.45
CA ALA A 66 6.70 6.01 -12.32
C ALA A 66 6.79 7.47 -11.87
N ILE A 67 5.65 8.09 -11.50
CA ILE A 67 5.60 9.43 -10.91
C ILE A 67 6.43 9.47 -9.62
N GLY A 68 6.25 8.48 -8.75
CA GLY A 68 7.00 8.40 -7.49
C GLY A 68 8.49 8.18 -7.68
N GLN A 69 8.89 7.34 -8.63
CA GLN A 69 10.30 7.09 -8.93
C GLN A 69 11.02 8.32 -9.47
N HIS A 70 10.35 9.15 -10.27
CA HIS A 70 10.91 10.43 -10.70
C HIS A 70 11.34 11.25 -9.46
N TRP A 71 10.45 11.46 -8.51
CA TRP A 71 10.79 12.20 -7.28
C TRP A 71 11.84 11.48 -6.41
N MET A 72 11.76 10.15 -6.31
CA MET A 72 12.72 9.33 -5.56
C MET A 72 14.15 9.51 -6.07
N TYR A 73 14.38 9.39 -7.39
CA TYR A 73 15.71 9.56 -7.98
C TYR A 73 16.21 11.02 -7.99
N HIS A 74 15.34 11.98 -7.67
CA HIS A 74 15.71 13.38 -7.44
C HIS A 74 15.89 13.70 -5.94
N GLY A 75 16.17 12.67 -5.13
CA GLY A 75 16.48 12.81 -3.71
C GLY A 75 15.29 13.22 -2.83
N LYS A 76 14.04 13.03 -3.29
CA LYS A 76 12.84 13.32 -2.52
C LYS A 76 12.30 12.05 -1.85
N HIS A 77 11.47 12.26 -0.82
CA HIS A 77 10.76 11.18 -0.14
C HIS A 77 9.31 11.11 -0.61
N VAL A 78 8.87 9.91 -0.96
CA VAL A 78 7.56 9.64 -1.55
C VAL A 78 6.84 8.56 -0.77
N LEU A 79 5.53 8.73 -0.60
CA LEU A 79 4.59 7.72 -0.15
C LEU A 79 3.66 7.37 -1.31
N ILE A 80 3.55 6.09 -1.64
CA ILE A 80 2.60 5.59 -2.63
C ILE A 80 1.63 4.59 -2.01
N VAL A 81 0.33 4.82 -2.19
CA VAL A 81 -0.75 3.96 -1.72
C VAL A 81 -1.42 3.31 -2.94
N PHE A 82 -1.58 1.99 -2.91
CA PHE A 82 -2.28 1.26 -3.97
C PHE A 82 -3.61 0.72 -3.44
N ASP A 83 -4.74 1.23 -3.94
CA ASP A 83 -6.09 0.96 -3.45
C ASP A 83 -7.02 0.46 -4.59
N ASP A 84 -7.04 -0.83 -4.92
CA ASP A 84 -6.28 -1.91 -4.27
C ASP A 84 -5.65 -2.87 -5.29
N LEU A 85 -4.66 -3.64 -4.83
CA LEU A 85 -3.94 -4.59 -5.69
C LEU A 85 -4.76 -5.85 -5.99
N SER A 86 -5.79 -6.16 -5.21
CA SER A 86 -6.73 -7.24 -5.53
C SER A 86 -7.45 -6.95 -6.85
N LYS A 87 -7.97 -5.72 -7.02
CA LYS A 87 -8.62 -5.25 -8.25
C LYS A 87 -7.64 -5.13 -9.42
N GLN A 88 -6.37 -4.80 -9.17
CA GLN A 88 -5.33 -4.85 -10.22
C GLN A 88 -5.13 -6.29 -10.73
N ALA A 89 -5.01 -7.25 -9.82
CA ALA A 89 -4.85 -8.66 -10.18
C ALA A 89 -6.07 -9.19 -10.95
N GLU A 90 -7.28 -8.81 -10.53
CA GLU A 90 -8.52 -9.16 -11.24
C GLU A 90 -8.53 -8.59 -12.66
N ALA A 91 -8.13 -7.33 -12.84
CA ALA A 91 -8.01 -6.72 -14.16
C ALA A 91 -6.96 -7.43 -15.04
N TYR A 92 -5.80 -7.78 -14.48
CA TYR A 92 -4.76 -8.51 -15.21
C TYR A 92 -5.21 -9.93 -15.60
N ARG A 93 -5.97 -10.60 -14.73
CA ARG A 93 -6.61 -11.87 -15.01
C ARG A 93 -7.57 -11.76 -16.19
N SER A 94 -8.46 -10.77 -16.20
CA SER A 94 -9.39 -10.55 -17.31
C SER A 94 -8.66 -10.35 -18.65
N ILE A 95 -7.60 -9.52 -18.67
CA ILE A 95 -6.77 -9.31 -19.87
C ILE A 95 -6.14 -10.62 -20.32
N SER A 96 -5.54 -11.38 -19.40
CA SER A 96 -4.82 -12.61 -19.71
C SER A 96 -5.74 -13.70 -20.27
N LEU A 97 -6.94 -13.85 -19.71
CA LEU A 97 -7.93 -14.81 -20.18
C LEU A 97 -8.47 -14.44 -21.58
N LEU A 98 -8.73 -13.15 -21.84
CA LEU A 98 -9.14 -12.68 -23.18
C LEU A 98 -8.06 -12.94 -24.24
N LEU A 99 -6.79 -12.83 -23.86
CA LEU A 99 -5.64 -13.18 -24.69
C LEU A 99 -5.35 -14.70 -24.75
N ARG A 100 -6.23 -15.53 -24.19
CA ARG A 100 -6.11 -17.00 -24.16
C ARG A 100 -4.81 -17.51 -23.53
N ARG A 101 -4.24 -16.76 -22.58
CA ARG A 101 -3.13 -17.27 -21.76
C ARG A 101 -3.63 -18.38 -20.84
N PRO A 102 -2.87 -19.48 -20.66
CA PRO A 102 -3.26 -20.55 -19.74
C PRO A 102 -3.45 -20.04 -18.30
N PRO A 103 -4.61 -20.31 -17.65
CA PRO A 103 -4.84 -19.96 -16.26
C PRO A 103 -4.22 -20.96 -15.29
N GLY A 104 -3.89 -20.51 -14.08
CA GLY A 104 -3.45 -21.31 -12.95
C GLY A 104 -4.45 -21.27 -11.78
N ARG A 105 -3.93 -21.23 -10.54
CA ARG A 105 -4.74 -21.18 -9.31
C ARG A 105 -5.69 -19.97 -9.32
N GLU A 106 -6.95 -20.21 -8.94
CA GLU A 106 -8.02 -19.18 -8.91
C GLU A 106 -8.21 -18.44 -10.26
N ALA A 107 -7.87 -19.12 -11.36
CA ALA A 107 -7.90 -18.62 -12.73
C ALA A 107 -6.95 -17.44 -13.04
N TYR A 108 -6.01 -17.10 -12.14
CA TYR A 108 -4.99 -16.09 -12.42
C TYR A 108 -3.92 -16.61 -13.38
N PRO A 109 -3.29 -15.73 -14.18
CA PRO A 109 -2.17 -16.12 -15.02
C PRO A 109 -0.95 -16.51 -14.17
N GLY A 110 -0.08 -17.38 -14.70
CA GLY A 110 1.08 -17.89 -13.97
C GLY A 110 2.09 -16.82 -13.51
N ASP A 111 2.09 -15.66 -14.16
CA ASP A 111 2.96 -14.51 -13.86
C ASP A 111 2.29 -13.44 -12.96
N VAL A 112 1.17 -13.76 -12.30
CA VAL A 112 0.50 -12.81 -11.38
C VAL A 112 1.38 -12.44 -10.17
N PHE A 113 2.31 -13.30 -9.77
CA PHE A 113 3.33 -12.94 -8.77
C PHE A 113 4.29 -11.87 -9.31
N TYR A 114 4.71 -12.00 -10.57
CA TYR A 114 5.60 -11.05 -11.23
C TYR A 114 4.93 -9.66 -11.40
N LEU A 115 3.61 -9.63 -11.57
CA LEU A 115 2.82 -8.39 -11.61
C LEU A 115 3.10 -7.49 -10.40
N HIS A 116 2.95 -8.04 -9.18
CA HIS A 116 3.08 -7.28 -7.94
C HIS A 116 4.53 -7.17 -7.44
N SER A 117 5.36 -8.20 -7.62
CA SER A 117 6.76 -8.14 -7.19
C SER A 117 7.52 -7.04 -7.91
N ARG A 118 7.49 -7.00 -9.24
CA ARG A 118 8.17 -5.92 -10.01
C ARG A 118 7.58 -4.52 -9.74
N LEU A 119 6.37 -4.44 -9.22
CA LEU A 119 5.74 -3.18 -8.83
C LEU A 119 6.26 -2.72 -7.47
N LEU A 120 6.20 -3.60 -6.46
CA LEU A 120 6.52 -3.27 -5.08
C LEU A 120 8.03 -3.18 -4.84
N GLU A 121 8.84 -3.99 -5.51
CA GLU A 121 10.32 -3.91 -5.46
C GLU A 121 10.88 -2.59 -6.01
N ARG A 122 10.06 -1.78 -6.70
CA ARG A 122 10.43 -0.42 -7.11
C ARG A 122 10.37 0.58 -5.95
N CYS A 123 9.69 0.24 -4.86
CA CYS A 123 9.60 1.04 -3.65
C CYS A 123 10.82 0.76 -2.77
N ALA A 124 11.79 1.67 -2.75
CA ALA A 124 13.02 1.50 -2.00
C ALA A 124 13.52 2.84 -1.42
N LYS A 125 14.51 2.77 -0.53
CA LYS A 125 15.38 3.90 -0.22
C LYS A 125 16.68 3.74 -1.00
N VAL A 126 16.99 4.71 -1.85
CA VAL A 126 18.22 4.67 -2.66
C VAL A 126 19.43 5.12 -1.83
N SER A 127 20.62 4.73 -2.30
CA SER A 127 21.89 5.12 -1.68
C SER A 127 22.12 6.64 -1.75
N ASP A 128 23.08 7.11 -0.95
CA ASP A 128 23.46 8.53 -0.95
C ASP A 128 24.04 8.97 -2.31
N ASP A 129 24.73 8.07 -3.03
CA ASP A 129 25.23 8.30 -4.40
C ASP A 129 24.10 8.56 -5.41
N LEU A 130 22.91 8.04 -5.15
CA LEU A 130 21.70 8.25 -5.94
C LEU A 130 20.80 9.36 -5.34
N GLY A 131 21.35 10.18 -4.44
CA GLY A 131 20.66 11.31 -3.82
C GLY A 131 19.85 11.00 -2.56
N GLY A 132 19.88 9.75 -2.08
CA GLY A 132 19.31 9.34 -0.79
C GLY A 132 17.77 9.39 -0.70
N GLY A 133 17.06 9.55 -1.81
CA GLY A 133 15.60 9.59 -1.86
C GLY A 133 14.95 8.25 -1.49
N SER A 134 13.63 8.25 -1.32
CA SER A 134 12.90 7.02 -1.03
C SER A 134 11.47 7.02 -1.57
N MET A 135 10.95 5.83 -1.87
CA MET A 135 9.54 5.61 -2.16
C MET A 135 9.01 4.50 -1.26
N THR A 136 8.13 4.86 -0.33
CA THR A 136 7.48 3.94 0.61
C THR A 136 6.15 3.47 0.03
N GLY A 137 5.98 2.15 -0.15
CA GLY A 137 4.74 1.56 -0.66
C GLY A 137 3.80 1.11 0.45
N LEU A 138 2.52 1.47 0.35
CA LEU A 138 1.41 0.96 1.17
C LEU A 138 0.39 0.27 0.26
N PRO A 139 0.61 -0.99 -0.13
CA PRO A 139 -0.36 -1.76 -0.90
C PRO A 139 -1.54 -2.19 -0.02
N ILE A 140 -2.76 -1.93 -0.50
CA ILE A 140 -4.00 -2.46 0.06
C ILE A 140 -4.36 -3.72 -0.72
N VAL A 141 -4.75 -4.76 0.01
CA VAL A 141 -5.25 -6.02 -0.54
C VAL A 141 -6.53 -6.37 0.21
N GLU A 142 -7.62 -6.49 -0.53
CA GLU A 142 -8.89 -6.95 0.03
C GLU A 142 -8.87 -8.47 0.19
N THR A 143 -9.10 -8.95 1.42
CA THR A 143 -9.30 -10.37 1.73
C THR A 143 -10.78 -10.71 1.74
N LYS A 144 -11.16 -11.84 1.13
CA LYS A 144 -12.56 -12.32 1.15
C LYS A 144 -12.78 -13.14 2.41
N ALA A 145 -13.80 -12.81 3.20
CA ALA A 145 -14.13 -13.50 4.44
C ALA A 145 -12.94 -13.67 5.42
N ASN A 146 -12.06 -12.65 5.49
CA ASN A 146 -10.82 -12.68 6.29
C ASN A 146 -9.83 -13.81 5.94
N ASP A 147 -9.96 -14.44 4.76
CA ASP A 147 -9.05 -15.48 4.30
C ASP A 147 -7.73 -14.88 3.79
N VAL A 148 -6.70 -14.99 4.62
CA VAL A 148 -5.31 -14.60 4.31
C VAL A 148 -4.56 -15.62 3.48
N SER A 149 -5.09 -16.84 3.35
CA SER A 149 -4.46 -17.96 2.62
C SER A 149 -4.82 -17.97 1.12
N ALA A 150 -5.70 -17.06 0.71
CA ALA A 150 -6.02 -16.82 -0.69
C ALA A 150 -4.76 -16.44 -1.50
N TYR A 151 -4.80 -16.72 -2.80
CA TYR A 151 -3.59 -16.67 -3.63
C TYR A 151 -2.94 -15.28 -3.69
N ILE A 152 -3.73 -14.22 -3.92
CA ILE A 152 -3.19 -12.84 -4.01
C ILE A 152 -2.68 -12.31 -2.66
N PRO A 153 -3.43 -12.42 -1.53
CA PRO A 153 -2.90 -12.05 -0.22
C PRO A 153 -1.59 -12.74 0.12
N THR A 154 -1.49 -14.06 -0.08
CA THR A 154 -0.27 -14.83 0.20
C THR A 154 0.92 -14.32 -0.61
N ASN A 155 0.72 -14.01 -1.90
CA ASN A 155 1.76 -13.47 -2.76
C ASN A 155 2.22 -12.08 -2.29
N VAL A 156 1.29 -11.19 -1.92
CA VAL A 156 1.67 -9.83 -1.50
C VAL A 156 2.38 -9.87 -0.14
N ILE A 157 1.95 -10.72 0.79
CA ILE A 157 2.61 -10.90 2.10
C ILE A 157 4.06 -11.38 1.96
N SER A 158 4.35 -12.22 0.96
CA SER A 158 5.72 -12.69 0.72
C SER A 158 6.61 -11.64 0.06
N ILE A 159 6.02 -10.64 -0.61
CA ILE A 159 6.74 -9.52 -1.23
C ILE A 159 6.96 -8.37 -0.24
N THR A 160 5.95 -7.99 0.55
CA THR A 160 6.03 -6.81 1.42
C THR A 160 6.84 -7.07 2.69
N ASP A 161 7.49 -6.02 3.22
CA ASP A 161 8.28 -6.08 4.47
C ASP A 161 7.44 -6.28 5.74
N GLY A 162 6.12 -6.29 5.62
CA GLY A 162 5.21 -6.40 6.75
C GLY A 162 3.76 -6.26 6.30
N GLN A 163 2.88 -6.35 7.29
CA GLN A 163 1.45 -6.28 7.09
C GLN A 163 0.77 -5.65 8.30
N ILE A 164 -0.27 -4.85 8.02
CA ILE A 164 -1.23 -4.37 9.01
C ILE A 164 -2.54 -5.09 8.68
N PHE A 165 -2.90 -6.07 9.51
CA PHE A 165 -4.09 -6.87 9.30
C PHE A 165 -5.28 -6.22 10.03
N LEU A 166 -6.34 -5.93 9.29
CA LEU A 166 -7.56 -5.32 9.81
C LEU A 166 -8.68 -6.37 9.89
N GLN A 167 -9.25 -6.57 11.08
CA GLN A 167 -10.29 -7.59 11.31
C GLN A 167 -11.68 -6.99 11.49
N SER A 168 -12.67 -7.62 10.86
CA SER A 168 -14.08 -7.23 11.00
C SER A 168 -14.58 -7.35 12.44
N ASP A 169 -14.18 -8.41 13.17
CA ASP A 169 -14.65 -8.63 14.54
C ASP A 169 -14.16 -7.55 15.50
N LEU A 170 -12.88 -7.13 15.38
CA LEU A 170 -12.33 -6.01 16.15
C LEU A 170 -13.04 -4.69 15.81
N PHE A 171 -13.34 -4.46 14.52
CA PHE A 171 -14.06 -3.28 14.07
C PHE A 171 -15.49 -3.23 14.64
N ASN A 172 -16.19 -4.36 14.62
CA ASN A 172 -17.54 -4.53 15.17
C ASN A 172 -17.56 -4.38 16.70
N ALA A 173 -16.47 -4.74 17.38
CA ALA A 173 -16.24 -4.48 18.79
C ALA A 173 -15.79 -3.04 19.10
N ASN A 174 -15.95 -2.10 18.16
CA ASN A 174 -15.58 -0.68 18.28
C ASN A 174 -14.08 -0.41 18.50
N GLN A 175 -13.19 -1.36 18.19
CA GLN A 175 -11.75 -1.10 18.17
C GLN A 175 -11.37 -0.51 16.81
N ARG A 176 -11.01 0.78 16.80
CA ARG A 176 -10.68 1.54 15.58
C ARG A 176 -9.37 2.32 15.78
N PRO A 177 -8.33 2.08 14.96
CA PRO A 177 -8.27 1.15 13.84
C PRO A 177 -8.24 -0.32 14.31
N ALA A 178 -8.92 -1.19 13.55
CA ALA A 178 -9.18 -2.59 13.89
C ALA A 178 -7.98 -3.52 13.66
N VAL A 179 -6.80 -3.13 14.16
CA VAL A 179 -5.53 -3.81 13.89
C VAL A 179 -5.38 -5.07 14.75
N ASP A 180 -5.19 -6.21 14.09
CA ASP A 180 -4.76 -7.43 14.78
C ASP A 180 -3.26 -7.37 15.09
N VAL A 181 -2.92 -7.08 16.35
CA VAL A 181 -1.52 -7.00 16.83
C VAL A 181 -0.77 -8.33 16.79
N GLY A 182 -1.46 -9.47 16.77
CA GLY A 182 -0.85 -10.80 16.71
C GLY A 182 -0.33 -11.11 15.30
N ILE A 183 -1.18 -10.89 14.30
CA ILE A 183 -0.88 -11.18 12.89
C ILE A 183 -0.06 -10.05 12.25
N SER A 184 -0.29 -8.80 12.67
CA SER A 184 0.41 -7.63 12.11
C SER A 184 1.88 -7.61 12.51
N VAL A 185 2.76 -7.35 11.55
CA VAL A 185 4.21 -7.32 11.75
C VAL A 185 4.86 -6.33 10.79
N SER A 186 5.99 -5.77 11.22
CA SER A 186 6.95 -5.06 10.38
C SER A 186 8.31 -5.73 10.58
N ARG A 187 8.90 -6.28 9.52
CA ARG A 187 10.21 -6.96 9.57
C ARG A 187 11.35 -5.99 9.82
N VAL A 188 11.23 -4.73 9.39
CA VAL A 188 12.17 -3.64 9.72
C VAL A 188 12.11 -3.29 11.22
N GLY A 189 10.92 -3.38 11.82
CA GLY A 189 10.71 -3.25 13.26
C GLY A 189 11.19 -1.92 13.83
N GLY A 190 11.86 -1.98 14.98
CA GLY A 190 12.29 -0.80 15.75
C GLY A 190 13.38 0.04 15.09
N ALA A 191 13.96 -0.39 13.96
CA ALA A 191 14.91 0.42 13.19
C ALA A 191 14.24 1.62 12.51
N ALA A 192 12.94 1.52 12.20
CA ALA A 192 12.13 2.60 11.63
C ALA A 192 11.52 3.55 12.68
N GLN A 193 11.78 3.33 13.97
CA GLN A 193 11.21 4.10 15.06
C GLN A 193 12.18 5.16 15.58
N THR A 194 11.63 6.28 16.06
CA THR A 194 12.41 7.26 16.83
C THR A 194 12.86 6.64 18.16
N LYS A 195 13.99 7.11 18.71
CA LYS A 195 14.53 6.62 19.99
C LYS A 195 13.49 6.70 21.13
N ALA A 196 12.69 7.77 21.14
CA ALA A 196 11.63 7.98 22.13
C ALA A 196 10.52 6.91 22.01
N LEU A 197 10.00 6.68 20.79
CA LEU A 197 8.94 5.70 20.56
C LEU A 197 9.41 4.28 20.86
N LYS A 198 10.66 3.94 20.50
CA LYS A 198 11.24 2.62 20.78
C LYS A 198 11.32 2.34 22.28
N LYS A 199 11.63 3.34 23.10
CA LYS A 199 11.71 3.21 24.56
C LYS A 199 10.35 2.91 25.19
N VAL A 200 9.28 3.55 24.71
CA VAL A 200 7.94 3.42 25.31
C VAL A 200 7.12 2.25 24.75
N SER A 201 7.38 1.84 23.50
CA SER A 201 6.58 0.79 22.82
C SER A 201 7.18 -0.62 22.88
N GLY A 202 8.40 -0.78 23.42
CA GLY A 202 9.15 -2.04 23.39
C GLY A 202 8.43 -3.24 24.02
N THR A 203 7.68 -3.02 25.11
CA THR A 203 6.92 -4.08 25.79
C THR A 203 5.48 -4.20 25.31
N LEU A 204 4.95 -3.19 24.63
CA LEU A 204 3.52 -3.06 24.33
C LEU A 204 2.96 -4.24 23.52
N LYS A 205 3.69 -4.68 22.49
CA LYS A 205 3.25 -5.81 21.66
C LYS A 205 3.18 -7.11 22.47
N ILE A 206 4.17 -7.35 23.33
CA ILE A 206 4.24 -8.55 24.17
C ILE A 206 3.11 -8.52 25.20
N SER A 207 2.88 -7.39 25.86
CA SER A 207 1.79 -7.24 26.83
C SER A 207 0.42 -7.42 26.19
N LEU A 208 0.19 -6.91 24.98
CA LEU A 208 -1.07 -7.11 24.25
C LEU A 208 -1.24 -8.56 23.78
N ALA A 209 -0.17 -9.23 23.38
CA ALA A 209 -0.21 -10.66 23.03
C ALA A 209 -0.55 -11.52 24.26
N GLN A 210 0.04 -11.22 25.42
CA GLN A 210 -0.28 -11.89 26.69
C GLN A 210 -1.75 -11.66 27.08
N TYR A 211 -2.23 -10.42 27.01
CA TYR A 211 -3.64 -10.09 27.32
C TYR A 211 -4.63 -10.87 26.46
N ARG A 212 -4.33 -11.11 25.18
CA ARG A 212 -5.19 -11.89 24.28
C ARG A 212 -5.14 -13.41 24.53
N SER A 213 -4.10 -13.90 25.22
CA SER A 213 -3.95 -15.31 25.56
C SER A 213 -4.53 -15.68 26.93
N LEU A 214 -4.85 -14.69 27.76
CA LEU A 214 -5.53 -14.83 29.05
C LEU A 214 -7.04 -14.93 28.85
#